data_AF-A0A8J8JL31-F1
#
_entry.id   AF-A0A8J8JL31-F1
#
_cell.length_a   1.000
_cell.length_b   1.000
_cell.length_c   1.000
_cell.angle_alpha   90.00
_cell.angle_beta   90.00
_cell.angle_gamma   90.00
#
_symmetry.space_group_name_H-M   'P 1'
#
loop_
_entity.id
_entity.type
_entity.pdbx_description
1 polymer ?
#
loop_
_entity_poly.entity_id
_entity_poly.type
_entity_poly.pdbx_seq_one_letter_code
_entity_poly.pdbx_strand_id
1 'polypeptide(L)'
;MERKVATIALAFFIAVAFVGVFMGNILERASPAPPRLENITFVSGLSKEPEVNGTYYVEGPILSDCAVAFTYQTNELGQVDVYELDSKAYQYLTRKNVPPNCSGGMETGTLKLQFNQKMEMLSVSIWIGTTSEDKGDVYFKLLGTWQFTNNASMVFIQPSPEKDYKLISLTELEKMANHTGIFRIHRP
;
A
#
# COMPACT_ATOMS: atom_id res chain seq x y z
N MET A 1 -25.25 11.76 -56.45
CA MET A 1 -24.98 12.77 -55.39
C MET A 1 -24.76 12.08 -54.04
N GLU A 2 -25.62 11.13 -53.67
CA GLU A 2 -25.57 10.37 -52.41
C GLU A 2 -24.25 9.66 -52.11
N ARG A 3 -23.62 9.02 -53.11
CA ARG A 3 -22.32 8.34 -52.93
C ARG A 3 -21.20 9.26 -52.46
N LYS A 4 -21.17 10.52 -52.93
CA LYS A 4 -20.13 11.50 -52.54
C LYS A 4 -20.35 12.01 -51.12
N VAL A 5 -21.62 12.19 -50.72
CA VAL A 5 -21.99 12.61 -49.36
C VAL A 5 -21.65 11.51 -48.36
N ALA A 6 -21.91 10.24 -48.70
CA ALA A 6 -21.55 9.10 -47.86
C ALA A 6 -20.04 8.98 -47.65
N THR A 7 -19.21 9.20 -48.68
CA THR A 7 -17.75 9.16 -48.54
C THR A 7 -17.22 10.29 -47.66
N ILE A 8 -17.77 11.49 -47.78
CA ILE A 8 -17.38 12.65 -46.95
C ILE A 8 -17.77 12.42 -45.49
N ALA A 9 -18.99 11.93 -45.23
CA ALA A 9 -19.45 11.62 -43.89
C ALA A 9 -18.60 10.52 -43.23
N LEU A 10 -18.24 9.47 -43.98
CA LEU A 10 -17.40 8.40 -43.49
C LEU A 10 -15.98 8.88 -43.17
N ALA A 11 -15.39 9.71 -44.04
CA ALA A 11 -14.09 10.32 -43.79
C ALA A 11 -14.09 11.21 -42.53
N PHE A 12 -15.18 11.95 -42.32
CA PHE A 12 -15.35 12.78 -41.13
C PHE A 12 -15.45 11.94 -39.85
N PHE A 13 -16.21 10.84 -39.88
CA PHE A 13 -16.32 9.92 -38.75
C PHE A 13 -14.98 9.28 -38.38
N ILE A 14 -14.21 8.86 -39.39
CA ILE A 14 -12.87 8.27 -39.18
C ILE A 14 -11.92 9.32 -38.59
N ALA A 15 -11.95 10.56 -39.08
CA ALA A 15 -11.13 11.65 -38.56
C ALA A 15 -11.47 11.97 -37.09
N VAL A 16 -12.77 12.07 -36.75
CA VAL A 16 -13.21 12.32 -35.37
C VAL A 16 -12.82 11.15 -34.44
N ALA A 17 -12.96 9.90 -34.89
CA ALA A 17 -12.54 8.74 -34.12
C ALA A 17 -11.01 8.72 -33.88
N PHE A 18 -10.21 9.03 -34.90
CA PHE A 18 -8.75 9.10 -34.78
C PHE A 18 -8.31 10.20 -33.80
N VAL A 19 -8.93 11.38 -33.88
CA VAL A 19 -8.66 12.49 -32.95
C VAL A 19 -9.07 12.13 -31.53
N GLY A 20 -10.20 11.44 -31.35
CA GLY A 20 -10.67 10.96 -30.04
C GLY A 20 -9.69 9.98 -29.38
N VAL A 21 -9.15 9.01 -30.14
CA VAL A 21 -8.14 8.08 -29.62
C VAL A 21 -6.83 8.79 -29.27
N PHE A 22 -6.40 9.74 -30.11
CA PHE A 22 -5.18 10.52 -29.83
C PHE A 22 -5.34 11.43 -28.61
N MET A 23 -6.49 12.09 -28.45
CA MET A 23 -6.79 12.90 -27.27
C MET A 23 -6.87 12.06 -26.00
N GLY A 24 -7.46 10.86 -26.06
CA GLY A 24 -7.50 9.94 -24.92
C GLY A 24 -6.11 9.62 -24.39
N ASN A 25 -5.19 9.24 -25.28
CA ASN A 25 -3.80 8.94 -24.91
C ASN A 25 -3.03 10.17 -24.40
N ILE A 26 -3.34 11.38 -24.89
CA ILE A 26 -2.72 12.62 -24.41
C ILE A 26 -3.25 12.99 -23.02
N LEU A 27 -4.55 12.86 -22.79
CA LEU A 27 -5.18 13.11 -21.48
C LEU A 27 -4.66 12.13 -20.43
N GLU A 28 -4.49 10.85 -20.78
CA GLU A 28 -3.96 9.82 -19.88
C GLU A 28 -2.47 10.04 -19.54
N ARG A 29 -1.69 10.61 -20.47
CA ARG A 29 -0.30 11.05 -20.20
C ARG A 29 -0.23 12.36 -19.42
N ALA A 30 -1.20 13.26 -19.59
CA ALA A 30 -1.25 14.56 -18.93
C ALA A 30 -1.78 14.47 -17.48
N SER A 31 -2.62 13.47 -17.20
CA SER A 31 -3.15 13.17 -15.87
C SER A 31 -3.09 11.65 -15.63
N PRO A 32 -1.89 11.11 -15.37
CA PRO A 32 -1.76 9.70 -15.03
C PRO A 32 -2.60 9.38 -13.79
N ALA A 33 -3.17 8.18 -13.77
CA ALA A 33 -3.89 7.70 -12.60
C ALA A 33 -2.98 7.80 -11.35
N PRO A 34 -3.55 8.07 -10.16
CA PRO A 34 -2.77 8.12 -8.95
C PRO A 34 -2.05 6.78 -8.73
N PRO A 35 -0.81 6.80 -8.22
CA PRO A 35 -0.11 5.57 -7.90
C PRO A 35 -0.93 4.70 -6.97
N ARG A 36 -0.94 3.40 -7.24
CA ARG A 36 -1.67 2.41 -6.44
C ARG A 36 -0.72 1.31 -6.01
N LEU A 37 -0.80 0.97 -4.74
CA LEU A 37 -0.12 -0.21 -4.21
C LEU A 37 -0.81 -1.48 -4.73
N GLU A 38 -0.05 -2.33 -5.39
CA GLU A 38 -0.53 -3.58 -5.99
C GLU A 38 -0.25 -4.79 -5.13
N ASN A 39 0.88 -4.81 -4.42
CA ASN A 39 1.28 -5.95 -3.62
C ASN A 39 2.24 -5.55 -2.49
N ILE A 40 2.23 -6.35 -1.43
CA ILE A 40 3.22 -6.32 -0.35
C ILE A 40 3.60 -7.73 0.02
N THR A 41 4.90 -7.97 0.06
CA THR A 41 5.47 -9.27 0.43
C THR A 41 6.54 -9.08 1.49
N PHE A 42 6.64 -10.02 2.41
CA PHE A 42 7.72 -10.08 3.38
C PHE A 42 8.79 -11.04 2.91
N VAL A 43 10.04 -10.64 3.07
CA VAL A 43 11.22 -11.47 2.85
C VAL A 43 11.99 -11.50 4.17
N SER A 44 12.35 -12.71 4.62
CA SER A 44 13.21 -12.87 5.80
C SER A 44 14.64 -12.43 5.46
N GLY A 45 15.26 -11.63 6.34
CA GLY A 45 16.57 -11.02 6.11
C GLY A 45 16.54 -9.77 5.22
N LEU A 46 17.72 -9.29 4.83
CA LEU A 46 17.89 -8.11 3.98
C LEU A 46 17.72 -8.48 2.50
N SER A 47 17.08 -7.59 1.73
CA SER A 47 16.90 -7.82 0.30
C SER A 47 18.23 -7.66 -0.43
N LYS A 48 18.51 -8.59 -1.35
CA LYS A 48 19.63 -8.49 -2.30
C LYS A 48 19.17 -8.04 -3.69
N GLU A 49 17.87 -7.80 -3.86
CA GLU A 49 17.29 -7.40 -5.14
C GLU A 49 17.46 -5.89 -5.34
N PRO A 50 17.85 -5.44 -6.54
CA PRO A 50 17.89 -4.02 -6.85
C PRO A 50 16.48 -3.42 -6.84
N GLU A 51 16.37 -2.14 -6.50
CA GLU A 51 15.14 -1.38 -6.70
C GLU A 51 14.79 -1.34 -8.20
N VAL A 52 13.63 -1.89 -8.54
CA VAL A 52 13.05 -1.87 -9.89
C VAL A 52 11.96 -0.79 -9.92
N ASN A 53 11.61 -0.26 -11.10
CA ASN A 53 10.56 0.76 -11.23
C ASN A 53 9.27 0.36 -10.48
N GLY A 54 8.93 1.14 -9.44
CA GLY A 54 7.73 0.93 -8.61
C GLY A 54 7.89 -0.07 -7.47
N THR A 55 9.08 -0.65 -7.27
CA THR A 55 9.38 -1.59 -6.17
C THR A 55 10.22 -0.89 -5.10
N TYR A 56 9.79 -0.96 -3.84
CA TYR A 56 10.48 -0.37 -2.70
C TYR A 56 10.74 -1.41 -1.61
N TYR A 57 11.92 -1.36 -1.01
CA TYR A 57 12.32 -2.29 0.06
C TYR A 57 12.47 -1.53 1.36
N VAL A 58 11.63 -1.87 2.35
CA VAL A 58 11.71 -1.35 3.70
C VAL A 58 12.39 -2.38 4.58
N GLU A 59 13.64 -2.09 4.96
CA GLU A 59 14.46 -2.96 5.80
C GLU A 59 14.42 -2.51 7.26
N GLY A 60 14.25 -3.45 8.19
CA GLY A 60 14.26 -3.12 9.61
C GLY A 60 13.72 -4.21 10.54
N PRO A 61 13.54 -3.88 11.83
CA PRO A 61 12.89 -4.75 12.79
C PRO A 61 11.39 -4.81 12.49
N ILE A 62 10.97 -5.94 11.91
CA ILE A 62 9.59 -6.25 11.52
C ILE A 62 9.22 -7.53 12.30
N LEU A 63 8.09 -7.58 12.99
CA LEU A 63 7.78 -8.76 13.83
C LEU A 63 7.74 -10.03 12.99
N SER A 64 8.14 -11.18 13.54
CA SER A 64 8.35 -12.38 12.74
C SER A 64 7.13 -13.26 12.53
N ASP A 65 6.14 -13.19 13.42
CA ASP A 65 5.10 -14.22 13.50
C ASP A 65 3.66 -13.69 13.68
N CYS A 66 3.47 -12.38 13.70
CA CYS A 66 2.13 -11.80 13.70
C CYS A 66 1.41 -11.98 12.35
N ALA A 67 0.13 -12.35 12.46
CA ALA A 67 -0.75 -12.63 11.34
C ALA A 67 -1.05 -11.34 10.57
N VAL A 68 -0.32 -11.18 9.47
CA VAL A 68 -0.67 -10.30 8.35
C VAL A 68 -0.55 -8.80 8.65
N ALA A 69 0.26 -8.12 7.83
CA ALA A 69 0.23 -6.69 7.76
C ALA A 69 -0.77 -6.22 6.70
N PHE A 70 -1.58 -5.22 7.03
CA PHE A 70 -2.53 -4.57 6.13
C PHE A 70 -2.01 -3.19 5.80
N THR A 71 -2.24 -2.70 4.59
CA THR A 71 -1.87 -1.33 4.23
C THR A 71 -3.03 -0.43 3.95
N TYR A 72 -2.80 0.82 4.30
CA TYR A 72 -3.64 1.94 3.95
C TYR A 72 -2.81 2.89 3.12
N GLN A 73 -3.30 3.16 1.91
CA GLN A 73 -2.91 4.36 1.19
C GLN A 73 -3.65 5.52 1.86
N THR A 74 -2.93 6.46 2.45
CA THR A 74 -3.57 7.68 2.95
C THR A 74 -3.98 8.55 1.75
N ASN A 75 -4.85 9.54 1.98
CA ASN A 75 -5.26 10.46 0.92
C ASN A 75 -4.10 11.34 0.40
N GLU A 76 -2.95 11.31 1.07
CA GLU A 76 -1.74 12.01 0.67
C GLU A 76 -0.95 11.13 -0.31
N LEU A 77 -0.63 11.68 -1.49
CA LEU A 77 0.17 10.98 -2.49
C LEU A 77 1.50 10.54 -1.89
N GLY A 78 1.79 9.24 -1.95
CA GLY A 78 3.06 8.71 -1.48
C GLY A 78 3.15 8.44 0.01
N GLN A 79 2.06 8.17 0.71
CA GLN A 79 2.13 7.62 2.07
C GLN A 79 1.41 6.27 2.17
N VAL A 80 2.11 5.31 2.78
CA VAL A 80 1.60 3.98 3.09
C VAL A 80 1.80 3.71 4.57
N ASP A 81 0.72 3.41 5.26
CA ASP A 81 0.79 2.87 6.61
C ASP A 81 0.60 1.36 6.56
N VAL A 82 1.59 0.60 7.04
CA VAL A 82 1.57 -0.85 7.21
C VAL A 82 1.21 -1.16 8.66
N TYR A 83 0.16 -1.93 8.89
CA TYR A 83 -0.32 -2.29 10.22
C TYR A 83 -0.21 -3.79 10.43
N GLU A 84 0.67 -4.20 11.32
CA GLU A 84 0.78 -5.58 11.78
C GLU A 84 -0.23 -5.83 12.91
N LEU A 85 -1.10 -6.83 12.73
CA LEU A 85 -2.18 -7.12 13.68
C LEU A 85 -1.88 -8.37 14.50
N ASP A 86 -2.34 -8.36 15.75
CA ASP A 86 -2.43 -9.59 16.53
C ASP A 86 -3.56 -10.52 16.01
N SER A 87 -3.60 -11.74 16.55
CA SER A 87 -4.56 -12.76 16.12
C SER A 87 -6.02 -12.35 16.33
N LYS A 88 -6.32 -11.56 17.38
CA LYS A 88 -7.67 -11.10 17.72
C LYS A 88 -8.18 -10.06 16.72
N ALA A 89 -7.39 -9.02 16.43
CA ALA A 89 -7.73 -8.03 15.41
C ALA A 89 -7.82 -8.64 14.01
N TYR A 90 -6.91 -9.57 13.68
CA TYR A 90 -6.95 -10.29 12.41
C TYR A 90 -8.24 -11.12 12.25
N GLN A 91 -8.59 -11.89 13.28
CA GLN A 91 -9.79 -12.72 13.27
C GLN A 91 -11.04 -11.85 13.11
N TYR A 92 -11.09 -10.71 13.80
CA TYR A 92 -12.18 -9.75 13.69
C TYR A 92 -12.36 -9.26 12.24
N LEU A 93 -11.30 -8.80 11.59
CA LEU A 93 -11.37 -8.24 10.23
C LEU A 93 -11.65 -9.27 9.14
N THR A 94 -11.06 -10.45 9.25
CA THR A 94 -11.08 -11.43 8.16
C THR A 94 -12.08 -12.57 8.35
N ARG A 95 -12.61 -12.73 9.57
CA ARG A 95 -13.41 -13.89 10.01
C ARG A 95 -12.70 -15.23 9.82
N LYS A 96 -11.37 -15.21 9.68
CA LYS A 96 -10.55 -16.41 9.56
C LYS A 96 -9.83 -16.65 10.87
N ASN A 97 -9.87 -17.90 11.33
CA ASN A 97 -9.04 -18.35 12.44
C ASN A 97 -7.62 -18.55 11.92
N VAL A 98 -6.65 -17.92 12.56
CA VAL A 98 -5.23 -18.13 12.29
C VAL A 98 -4.64 -18.91 13.46
N PRO A 99 -3.65 -19.81 13.24
CA PRO A 99 -2.97 -20.48 14.33
C PRO A 99 -2.43 -19.48 15.38
N PRO A 100 -2.39 -19.86 16.67
CA PRO A 100 -2.18 -18.95 17.80
C PRO A 100 -0.74 -18.49 18.02
N ASN A 101 0.22 -18.87 17.18
CA ASN A 101 1.64 -18.71 17.51
C ASN A 101 2.19 -17.38 16.99
N CYS A 102 1.84 -16.29 17.66
CA CYS A 102 2.62 -15.05 17.64
C CYS A 102 3.47 -15.05 18.91
N SER A 103 4.77 -15.33 18.82
CA SER A 103 5.72 -15.15 19.92
C SER A 103 5.92 -13.67 20.27
N GLY A 104 5.50 -12.75 19.39
CA GLY A 104 5.71 -11.31 19.58
C GLY A 104 7.18 -10.90 19.41
N GLY A 105 7.99 -11.78 18.83
CA GLY A 105 9.39 -11.55 18.54
C GLY A 105 9.57 -10.59 17.37
N MET A 106 10.42 -9.58 17.56
CA MET A 106 10.93 -8.76 16.46
C MET A 106 12.00 -9.54 15.71
N GLU A 107 11.88 -9.65 14.38
CA GLU A 107 12.94 -10.16 13.53
C GLU A 107 13.41 -9.08 12.55
N THR A 108 14.63 -9.25 12.06
CA THR A 108 15.10 -8.42 10.94
C THR A 108 14.53 -8.97 9.65
N GLY A 109 13.83 -8.15 8.90
CA GLY A 109 13.30 -8.54 7.59
C GLY A 109 13.23 -7.37 6.61
N THR A 110 12.67 -7.67 5.45
CA THR A 110 12.40 -6.68 4.41
C THR A 110 10.94 -6.78 3.96
N LEU A 111 10.23 -5.65 4.00
CA LEU A 111 8.96 -5.49 3.32
C LEU A 111 9.21 -4.98 1.91
N LYS A 112 8.76 -5.74 0.91
CA LYS A 112 8.76 -5.35 -0.49
C LYS A 112 7.38 -4.81 -0.85
N LEU A 113 7.32 -3.53 -1.23
CA LEU A 113 6.11 -2.85 -1.70
C LEU A 113 6.17 -2.71 -3.22
N GLN A 114 5.11 -3.12 -3.91
CA GLN A 114 5.00 -2.98 -5.36
C GLN A 114 3.88 -2.01 -5.72
N PHE A 115 4.21 -0.97 -6.44
CA PHE A 115 3.27 -0.01 -7.02
C PHE A 115 3.18 -0.20 -8.54
N ASN A 116 2.05 0.22 -9.11
CA ASN A 116 1.82 0.23 -10.55
C ASN A 116 2.70 1.25 -11.31
N GLN A 117 3.32 2.20 -10.61
CA GLN A 117 4.21 3.20 -11.17
C GLN A 117 5.24 3.67 -10.14
N LYS A 118 6.31 4.31 -10.62
CA LYS A 118 7.36 4.89 -9.77
C LYS A 118 6.81 6.09 -8.98
N MET A 119 7.10 6.12 -7.69
CA MET A 119 6.81 7.23 -6.78
C MET A 119 7.96 8.23 -6.78
N GLU A 120 7.65 9.53 -6.85
CA GLU A 120 8.65 10.58 -6.63
C GLU A 120 9.07 10.68 -5.16
N MET A 121 8.11 10.45 -4.27
CA MET A 121 8.27 10.37 -2.82
C MET A 121 7.36 9.26 -2.29
N LEU A 122 7.89 8.45 -1.38
CA LEU A 122 7.12 7.44 -0.65
C LEU A 122 7.52 7.49 0.83
N SER A 123 6.54 7.57 1.72
CA SER A 123 6.70 7.45 3.15
C SER A 123 5.96 6.20 3.62
N VAL A 124 6.69 5.23 4.16
CA VAL A 124 6.13 3.99 4.70
C VAL A 124 6.23 4.03 6.21
N SER A 125 5.11 4.01 6.92
CA SER A 125 5.09 3.90 8.38
C SER A 125 4.65 2.50 8.79
N ILE A 126 5.39 1.86 9.67
CA ILE A 126 5.04 0.52 10.17
C ILE A 126 4.51 0.62 11.60
N TRP A 127 3.31 0.11 11.81
CA TRP A 127 2.58 0.11 13.07
C TRP A 127 2.37 -1.31 13.57
N ILE A 128 2.61 -1.56 14.86
CA ILE A 128 2.28 -2.83 15.53
C ILE A 128 1.01 -2.64 16.37
N GLY A 129 0.00 -3.47 16.14
CA GLY A 129 -1.28 -3.45 16.84
C GLY A 129 -1.41 -4.53 17.91
N THR A 130 -1.78 -4.13 19.12
CA THR A 130 -2.18 -5.03 20.21
C THR A 130 -3.63 -4.76 20.59
N THR A 131 -4.49 -5.77 20.48
CA THR A 131 -5.90 -5.66 20.83
C THR A 131 -6.06 -5.62 22.35
N SER A 132 -6.79 -4.63 22.86
CA SER A 132 -7.16 -4.55 24.27
C SER A 132 -8.06 -5.74 24.67
N GLU A 133 -7.88 -6.25 25.88
CA GLU A 133 -8.69 -7.35 26.42
C GLU A 133 -10.17 -6.94 26.53
N ASP A 134 -10.45 -5.69 26.95
CA ASP A 134 -11.78 -5.28 27.42
C ASP A 134 -12.54 -4.31 26.49
N LYS A 135 -11.87 -3.58 25.58
CA LYS A 135 -12.48 -2.40 24.94
C LYS A 135 -12.75 -2.49 23.44
N GLY A 136 -12.43 -3.61 22.78
CA GLY A 136 -12.61 -3.71 21.32
C GLY A 136 -11.78 -2.67 20.55
N ASP A 137 -10.74 -2.13 21.19
CA ASP A 137 -9.77 -1.19 20.63
C ASP A 137 -8.46 -1.91 20.36
N VAL A 138 -7.72 -1.42 19.37
CA VAL A 138 -6.38 -1.86 19.03
C VAL A 138 -5.42 -0.70 19.31
N TYR A 139 -4.47 -0.95 20.22
CA TYR A 139 -3.37 -0.05 20.50
C TYR A 139 -2.29 -0.25 19.44
N PHE A 140 -2.01 0.79 18.67
CA PHE A 140 -0.96 0.78 17.66
C PHE A 140 0.24 1.56 18.15
N LYS A 141 1.43 0.94 18.08
CA LYS A 141 2.71 1.61 18.28
C LYS A 141 3.46 1.75 16.95
N LEU A 142 4.01 2.93 16.66
CA LEU A 142 4.86 3.16 15.50
C LEU A 142 6.24 2.52 15.74
N LEU A 143 6.68 1.68 14.81
CA LEU A 143 8.04 1.13 14.82
C LEU A 143 9.02 2.09 14.16
N GLY A 144 8.58 2.76 13.10
CA GLY A 144 9.35 3.77 12.39
C GLY A 144 8.70 4.19 11.09
N THR A 145 9.32 5.18 10.46
CA THR A 145 8.92 5.69 9.16
C THR A 145 10.10 5.65 8.21
N TRP A 146 9.91 5.08 7.03
CA TRP A 146 10.90 4.99 5.97
C TRP A 146 10.51 5.92 4.84
N GLN A 147 11.40 6.86 4.50
CA GLN A 147 11.17 7.81 3.43
C GLN A 147 12.08 7.50 2.23
N PHE A 148 11.46 7.39 1.07
CA PHE A 148 12.08 7.21 -0.23
C PHE A 148 11.88 8.49 -1.03
N THR A 149 12.93 9.00 -1.66
CA THR A 149 12.86 10.15 -2.57
C THR A 149 13.58 9.83 -3.87
N ASN A 150 13.15 10.43 -4.97
CA ASN A 150 13.64 10.15 -6.33
C ASN A 150 15.17 10.15 -6.51
N ASN A 151 15.93 10.79 -5.60
CA ASN A 151 17.37 11.00 -5.69
C ASN A 151 18.15 10.54 -4.43
N ALA A 152 17.52 9.92 -3.43
CA ALA A 152 18.19 9.55 -2.19
C ALA A 152 17.90 8.12 -1.76
N SER A 153 18.91 7.54 -1.10
CA SER A 153 18.79 6.32 -0.29
C SER A 153 17.66 6.46 0.73
N MET A 154 17.00 5.33 1.02
CA MET A 154 16.00 5.19 2.08
C MET A 154 16.46 5.85 3.39
N VAL A 155 15.67 6.77 3.93
CA VAL A 155 15.90 7.40 5.23
C VAL A 155 15.00 6.76 6.27
N PHE A 156 15.59 6.18 7.31
CA PHE A 156 14.86 5.72 8.48
C PHE A 156 14.68 6.87 9.49
N ILE A 157 13.43 7.13 9.86
CA ILE A 157 13.05 8.12 10.86
C ILE A 157 12.51 7.37 12.07
N GLN A 158 13.20 7.54 13.20
CA GLN A 158 12.77 6.97 14.46
C GLN A 158 11.50 7.68 14.97
N PRO A 159 10.54 6.96 15.59
CA PRO A 159 9.36 7.57 16.16
C PRO A 159 9.71 8.62 17.22
N SER A 160 9.00 9.76 17.20
CA SER A 160 9.02 10.70 18.32
C SER A 160 8.14 10.15 19.45
N PRO A 161 8.55 10.24 20.74
CA PRO A 161 7.76 9.77 21.88
C PRO A 161 6.34 10.36 21.97
N GLU A 162 6.11 11.51 21.33
CA GLU A 162 4.80 12.18 21.33
C GLU A 162 3.85 11.68 20.22
N LYS A 163 4.37 10.90 19.26
CA LYS A 163 3.64 10.46 18.05
C LYS A 163 3.82 8.98 17.75
N ASP A 164 4.34 8.20 18.70
CA ASP A 164 4.63 6.79 18.50
C ASP A 164 3.45 5.87 18.83
N TYR A 165 2.26 6.42 19.14
CA TYR A 165 1.09 5.60 19.44
C TYR A 165 -0.22 6.18 18.91
N LYS A 166 -1.19 5.30 18.67
CA LYS A 166 -2.59 5.64 18.40
C LYS A 166 -3.51 4.51 18.85
N LEU A 167 -4.74 4.86 19.18
CA LEU A 167 -5.79 3.90 19.52
C LEU A 167 -6.83 3.93 18.41
N ILE A 168 -7.14 2.77 17.83
CA ILE A 168 -8.14 2.63 16.76
C ILE A 168 -9.13 1.55 17.18
N SER A 169 -10.43 1.87 17.11
CA SER A 169 -11.46 0.86 17.40
C SER A 169 -11.49 -0.23 16.32
N LEU A 170 -11.85 -1.46 16.67
CA LEU A 170 -11.99 -2.55 15.69
C LEU A 170 -12.99 -2.21 14.57
N THR A 171 -14.05 -1.46 14.88
CA THR A 171 -15.02 -0.97 13.90
C THR A 171 -14.42 0.04 12.93
N GLU A 172 -13.58 0.95 13.40
CA GLU A 172 -12.87 1.89 12.54
C GLU A 172 -11.85 1.17 11.66
N LEU A 173 -11.12 0.21 12.23
CA LEU A 173 -10.18 -0.64 11.50
C LEU A 173 -10.89 -1.41 10.36
N GLU A 174 -12.10 -1.93 10.60
CA GLU A 174 -12.93 -2.57 9.58
C GLU A 174 -13.35 -1.59 8.46
N LYS A 175 -13.76 -0.37 8.82
CA LYS A 175 -14.10 0.68 7.83
C LYS A 175 -12.89 1.03 6.97
N MET A 176 -11.74 1.21 7.59
CA MET A 176 -10.51 1.48 6.86
C MET A 176 -10.20 0.33 5.91
N ALA A 177 -10.25 -0.93 6.40
CA ALA A 177 -9.90 -2.11 5.61
C ALA A 177 -10.80 -2.30 4.39
N ASN A 178 -12.09 -1.97 4.52
CA ASN A 178 -13.04 -2.01 3.42
C ASN A 178 -12.79 -0.92 2.35
N HIS A 179 -12.18 0.21 2.72
CA HIS A 179 -11.90 1.31 1.79
C HIS A 179 -10.61 1.09 0.99
N THR A 180 -9.55 0.62 1.63
CA THR A 180 -8.22 0.48 0.99
C THR A 180 -7.88 -0.94 0.57
N GLY A 181 -8.65 -1.92 1.04
CA GLY A 181 -8.39 -3.33 0.82
C GLY A 181 -7.41 -3.93 1.83
N ILE A 182 -7.52 -5.24 1.98
CA ILE A 182 -6.68 -6.06 2.85
C ILE A 182 -5.57 -6.69 2.01
N PHE A 183 -4.33 -6.21 2.14
CA PHE A 183 -3.17 -6.92 1.60
C PHE A 183 -2.73 -7.97 2.61
N ARG A 184 -2.44 -9.18 2.12
CA ARG A 184 -1.97 -10.27 2.98
C ARG A 184 -0.50 -10.48 2.75
N ILE A 185 0.30 -10.17 3.77
CA ILE A 185 1.69 -10.60 3.77
C ILE A 185 1.72 -12.11 4.01
N HIS A 186 2.03 -12.86 2.96
CA HIS A 186 2.34 -14.29 3.09
C HIS A 186 3.73 -14.42 3.72
N ARG A 187 3.80 -15.09 4.87
CA ARG A 187 5.05 -15.46 5.52
C ARG A 187 5.21 -16.97 5.34
N PRO A 188 6.37 -17.45 4.83
CA PRO A 188 6.63 -18.88 4.68
C PRO A 188 6.67 -19.61 6.01
#